data_AF-A0A7Y9K378-F1
#
_entry.id   AF-A0A7Y9K378-F1
#
_cell.length_a   1.000
_cell.length_b   1.000
_cell.length_c   1.000
_cell.angle_alpha   90.00
_cell.angle_beta   90.00
_cell.angle_gamma   90.00
#
_symmetry.space_group_name_H-M   'P 1'
#
loop_
_entity.id
_entity.type
_entity.pdbx_description
1 polymer ?
#
loop_
_entity_poly.entity_id
_entity_poly.type
_entity_poly.pdbx_seq_one_letter_code
_entity_poly.pdbx_strand_id
1 'polypeptide(L)'
;MFPEFGQAPLCLELDLDSYEGPWQHVAAFRGRSGWLMAARATVQSAHDLLRQILIAGCDDQENPIPSWRAVHLTECRWQALEHCREQPPELLDDLLCEEEGALYARWQREMNADLAGLADRAAARIAALEARTAAATREAERQIAELNRRRRLPDTGPEARAALLAVIADIERENDEAVAAMSAERARLRRDAEAAEEMLWQRGDILFEIEPLWCVQWCASSAPTSGASTKRAGGVGFGYAQPPTRAAWRYAEFLQSEEVVADRKTRYDQASADLRAAEVALEFLQTRLKAAQNKRVGAGSVEGARNAIRDQRDRVRELKTRRGALYRDLPSNR
;
A
#
# COMPACT_ATOMS: atom_id res chain seq x y z
N MET A 1 27.17 -3.79 -19.19
CA MET A 1 27.84 -3.53 -17.89
C MET A 1 29.32 -3.65 -18.16
N PHE A 2 30.09 -2.60 -17.89
CA PHE A 2 31.49 -2.51 -18.29
C PHE A 2 32.39 -2.79 -17.07
N PRO A 3 32.81 -4.04 -16.85
CA PRO A 3 33.69 -4.40 -15.71
C PRO A 3 35.11 -3.84 -15.85
N GLU A 4 35.41 -3.18 -16.97
CA GLU A 4 36.74 -2.70 -17.36
C GLU A 4 37.03 -1.27 -16.86
N PHE A 5 36.02 -0.58 -16.35
CA PHE A 5 36.15 0.79 -15.85
C PHE A 5 36.18 0.75 -14.33
N GLY A 6 37.33 1.08 -13.74
CA GLY A 6 37.46 1.24 -12.28
C GLY A 6 36.57 2.36 -11.73
N GLN A 7 36.69 2.66 -10.44
CA GLN A 7 35.92 3.71 -9.75
C GLN A 7 36.16 5.15 -10.24
N ALA A 8 36.88 5.35 -11.36
CA ALA A 8 37.20 6.67 -11.87
C ALA A 8 36.05 7.20 -12.76
N PRO A 9 35.67 8.49 -12.64
CA PRO A 9 34.60 9.07 -13.43
C PRO A 9 34.96 9.09 -14.92
N LEU A 10 33.93 8.93 -15.78
CA LEU A 10 34.06 9.02 -17.23
C LEU A 10 33.28 10.22 -17.76
N CYS A 11 33.77 10.86 -18.81
CA CYS A 11 33.01 11.85 -19.55
C CYS A 11 32.41 11.18 -20.81
N LEU A 12 31.18 11.53 -21.17
CA LEU A 12 30.52 11.01 -22.38
C LEU A 12 29.62 12.06 -23.04
N GLU A 13 29.32 11.84 -24.32
CA GLU A 13 28.35 12.61 -25.09
C GLU A 13 27.07 11.79 -25.30
N LEU A 14 25.91 12.41 -25.04
CA LEU A 14 24.60 11.82 -25.24
C LEU A 14 24.00 12.26 -26.57
N ASP A 15 23.63 11.28 -27.39
CA ASP A 15 22.79 11.49 -28.56
C ASP A 15 21.31 11.46 -28.14
N LEU A 16 20.74 12.64 -27.88
CA LEU A 16 19.33 12.75 -27.44
C LEU A 16 18.34 12.37 -28.54
N ASP A 17 18.76 12.40 -29.81
CA ASP A 17 17.91 12.03 -30.95
C ASP A 17 17.79 10.51 -31.10
N SER A 18 18.66 9.75 -30.40
CA SER A 18 18.56 8.29 -30.33
C SER A 18 17.53 7.79 -29.31
N TYR A 19 16.87 8.69 -28.57
CA TYR A 19 15.86 8.34 -27.57
C TYR A 19 14.58 7.82 -28.24
N GLU A 20 14.17 6.58 -27.97
CA GLU A 20 13.00 5.96 -28.61
C GLU A 20 11.66 6.42 -28.03
N GLY A 21 11.66 7.10 -26.88
CA GLY A 21 10.44 7.57 -26.20
C GLY A 21 9.95 8.95 -26.65
N PRO A 22 8.93 9.51 -25.97
CA PRO A 22 8.46 10.87 -26.23
C PRO A 22 9.60 11.90 -26.08
N TRP A 23 9.90 12.63 -27.15
CA TRP A 23 11.02 13.60 -27.19
C TRP A 23 11.00 14.64 -26.04
N GLN A 24 9.82 14.91 -25.46
CA GLN A 24 9.63 15.84 -24.34
C GLN A 24 10.36 15.41 -23.07
N HIS A 25 10.61 14.11 -22.90
CA HIS A 25 11.35 13.56 -21.77
C HIS A 25 12.78 14.11 -21.73
N VAL A 26 13.45 14.10 -22.89
CA VAL A 26 14.86 14.50 -23.05
C VAL A 26 15.06 15.95 -23.51
N ALA A 27 14.00 16.62 -24.00
CA ALA A 27 14.08 17.95 -24.60
C ALA A 27 14.79 19.01 -23.75
N ALA A 28 14.60 18.99 -22.44
CA ALA A 28 15.18 20.00 -21.55
C ALA A 28 16.68 19.80 -21.29
N PHE A 29 17.28 18.71 -21.77
CA PHE A 29 18.72 18.45 -21.64
C PHE A 29 19.51 18.93 -22.85
N ARG A 30 18.85 19.41 -23.92
CA ARG A 30 19.52 19.92 -25.11
C ARG A 30 20.43 21.11 -24.78
N GLY A 31 21.70 21.01 -25.20
CA GLY A 31 22.72 22.03 -24.91
C GLY A 31 23.06 22.15 -23.42
N ARG A 32 22.80 21.09 -22.64
CA ARG A 32 23.16 21.00 -21.23
C ARG A 32 24.16 19.89 -21.02
N SER A 33 24.82 19.96 -19.87
CA SER A 33 25.74 18.97 -19.35
C SER A 33 25.51 18.83 -17.84
N GLY A 34 26.03 17.75 -17.29
CA GLY A 34 25.88 17.44 -15.88
C GLY A 34 26.51 16.12 -15.52
N TRP A 35 26.05 15.56 -14.41
CA TRP A 35 26.51 14.28 -13.91
C TRP A 35 25.37 13.29 -13.74
N LEU A 36 25.70 12.01 -13.91
CA LEU A 36 24.82 10.87 -13.64
C LEU A 36 25.60 9.82 -12.84
N MET A 37 24.95 9.29 -11.82
CA MET A 37 25.44 8.15 -11.06
C MET A 37 24.38 7.05 -11.09
N ALA A 38 24.82 5.83 -11.37
CA ALA A 38 23.98 4.65 -11.19
C ALA A 38 24.52 3.79 -10.05
N ALA A 39 23.61 3.31 -9.22
CA ALA A 39 23.91 2.32 -8.20
C ALA A 39 22.95 1.15 -8.29
N ARG A 40 23.39 -0.01 -7.83
CA ARG A 40 22.55 -1.18 -7.64
C ARG A 40 22.08 -1.21 -6.20
N ALA A 41 20.79 -1.05 -6.01
CA ALA A 41 20.13 -1.39 -4.77
C ALA A 41 19.84 -2.88 -4.72
N THR A 42 20.28 -3.54 -3.65
CA THR A 42 20.00 -4.93 -3.36
C THR A 42 19.22 -4.99 -2.05
N VAL A 43 18.00 -5.52 -2.11
CA VAL A 43 17.17 -5.80 -0.94
C VAL A 43 17.16 -7.30 -0.75
N GLN A 44 17.80 -7.77 0.31
CA GLN A 44 17.89 -9.19 0.63
C GLN A 44 17.09 -9.48 1.89
N SER A 45 16.17 -10.43 1.80
CA SER A 45 15.53 -11.06 2.96
C SER A 45 16.03 -12.51 3.11
N ALA A 46 15.54 -13.23 4.13
CA ALA A 46 15.82 -14.65 4.28
C ALA A 46 15.36 -15.51 3.08
N HIS A 47 14.40 -15.02 2.29
CA HIS A 47 13.73 -15.81 1.25
C HIS A 47 13.81 -15.20 -0.14
N ASP A 48 14.06 -13.90 -0.25
CA ASP A 48 13.99 -13.17 -1.50
C ASP A 48 15.19 -12.25 -1.69
N LEU A 49 15.55 -12.01 -2.96
CA LEU A 49 16.58 -11.08 -3.37
C LEU A 49 16.02 -10.19 -4.47
N LEU A 50 15.77 -8.92 -4.15
CA LEU A 50 15.36 -7.91 -5.10
C LEU A 50 16.58 -7.06 -5.49
N ARG A 51 16.74 -6.81 -6.79
CA ARG A 51 17.78 -5.92 -7.31
C ARG A 51 17.13 -4.86 -8.19
N GLN A 52 17.49 -3.61 -7.95
CA GLN A 52 17.03 -2.47 -8.73
C GLN A 52 18.19 -1.52 -9.02
N ILE A 53 18.16 -0.86 -10.18
CA ILE A 53 19.10 0.21 -10.50
C ILE A 53 18.49 1.54 -10.06
N LEU A 54 19.22 2.28 -9.25
CA LEU A 54 18.93 3.65 -8.86
C LEU A 54 19.76 4.59 -9.73
N ILE A 55 19.16 5.68 -10.19
CA ILE A 55 19.82 6.72 -10.99
C ILE A 55 19.68 8.04 -10.26
N ALA A 56 20.82 8.64 -9.91
CA ALA A 56 20.93 10.00 -9.42
C ALA A 56 21.56 10.89 -10.50
N GLY A 57 21.16 12.15 -10.58
CA GLY A 57 21.74 13.07 -11.54
C GLY A 57 21.58 14.53 -11.15
N CYS A 58 22.52 15.36 -11.58
CA CYS A 58 22.47 16.81 -11.45
C CYS A 58 23.02 17.46 -12.73
N ASP A 59 22.70 18.73 -12.96
CA ASP A 59 23.36 19.51 -14.01
C ASP A 59 24.68 20.14 -13.50
N ASP A 60 25.44 20.77 -14.39
CA ASP A 60 26.71 21.44 -14.04
C ASP A 60 26.56 22.60 -13.02
N GLN A 61 25.32 23.06 -12.78
CA GLN A 61 25.02 24.06 -11.77
C GLN A 61 24.57 23.42 -10.44
N GLU A 62 24.76 22.10 -10.30
CA GLU A 62 24.35 21.31 -9.15
C GLU A 62 22.84 21.39 -8.87
N ASN A 63 22.01 21.61 -9.90
CA ASN A 63 20.57 21.45 -9.72
C ASN A 63 20.20 19.96 -9.88
N PRO A 64 19.44 19.37 -8.94
CA PRO A 64 18.98 18.00 -9.04
C PRO A 64 18.15 17.74 -10.30
N ILE A 65 18.43 16.61 -10.95
CA ILE A 65 17.59 16.04 -12.01
C ILE A 65 16.76 14.94 -11.36
N PRO A 66 15.41 15.03 -11.39
CA PRO A 66 14.56 13.99 -10.83
C PRO A 66 14.89 12.62 -11.43
N SER A 67 14.97 11.58 -10.59
CA SER A 67 15.39 10.22 -11.00
C SER A 67 14.59 9.65 -12.16
N TRP A 68 13.25 9.80 -12.14
CA TRP A 68 12.38 9.38 -13.24
C TRP A 68 12.77 10.00 -14.58
N ARG A 69 13.36 11.19 -14.56
CA ARG A 69 13.82 11.90 -15.74
C ARG A 69 15.28 11.55 -16.09
N ALA A 70 16.13 11.39 -15.09
CA ALA A 70 17.53 10.99 -15.24
C ALA A 70 17.65 9.60 -15.91
N VAL A 71 16.72 8.68 -15.63
CA VAL A 71 16.63 7.36 -16.29
C VAL A 71 16.59 7.48 -17.81
N HIS A 72 15.88 8.46 -18.37
CA HIS A 72 15.78 8.64 -19.82
C HIS A 72 17.11 9.01 -20.48
N LEU A 73 18.03 9.65 -19.75
CA LEU A 73 19.38 9.91 -20.24
C LEU A 73 20.19 8.61 -20.39
N THR A 74 19.92 7.61 -19.56
CA THR A 74 20.56 6.29 -19.64
C THR A 74 20.04 5.45 -20.81
N GLU A 75 18.87 5.81 -21.35
CA GLU A 75 18.25 5.18 -22.52
C GLU A 75 18.77 5.77 -23.85
N CYS A 76 19.53 6.87 -23.80
CA CYS A 76 20.15 7.48 -24.97
C CYS A 76 21.45 6.74 -25.36
N ARG A 77 21.88 6.86 -26.62
CA ARG A 77 23.14 6.30 -27.10
C ARG A 77 24.31 7.15 -26.59
N TRP A 78 25.32 6.47 -26.05
CA TRP A 78 26.53 7.11 -25.52
C TRP A 78 27.62 7.14 -26.59
N GLN A 79 28.30 8.28 -26.68
CA GLN A 79 29.40 8.54 -27.61
C GLN A 79 30.58 9.17 -26.84
N ALA A 80 31.76 9.22 -27.49
CA ALA A 80 32.94 9.92 -26.97
C ALA A 80 33.28 9.58 -25.49
N LEU A 81 33.32 8.29 -25.14
CA LEU A 81 33.63 7.86 -23.78
C LEU A 81 35.11 8.11 -23.48
N GLU A 82 35.39 9.08 -22.61
CA GLU A 82 36.73 9.52 -22.25
C GLU A 82 36.93 9.57 -20.74
N HIS A 83 38.19 9.60 -20.29
CA HIS A 83 38.49 9.75 -18.87
C HIS A 83 38.16 11.16 -18.40
N CYS A 84 37.40 11.27 -17.31
CA CYS A 84 37.00 12.55 -16.75
C CYS A 84 38.05 13.08 -15.77
N ARG A 85 38.47 14.32 -15.98
CA ARG A 85 39.45 15.01 -15.12
C ARG A 85 38.79 15.74 -13.95
N GLU A 86 37.49 15.96 -14.05
CA GLU A 86 36.67 16.58 -13.02
C GLU A 86 36.20 15.52 -12.01
N GLN A 87 35.99 15.94 -10.77
CA GLN A 87 35.44 15.08 -9.73
C GLN A 87 33.91 15.18 -9.73
N PRO A 88 33.20 14.09 -9.45
CA PRO A 88 31.75 14.13 -9.31
C PRO A 88 31.35 15.06 -8.16
N PRO A 89 30.25 15.83 -8.30
CA PRO A 89 29.72 16.64 -7.20
C PRO A 89 29.27 15.76 -6.02
N GLU A 90 29.52 16.21 -4.79
CA GLU A 90 29.07 15.53 -3.56
C GLU A 90 27.53 15.37 -3.51
N LEU A 91 26.80 16.30 -4.15
CA LEU A 91 25.35 16.25 -4.29
C LEU A 91 24.83 14.92 -4.87
N LEU A 92 25.61 14.22 -5.69
CA LEU A 92 25.18 12.92 -6.23
C LEU A 92 25.01 11.86 -5.15
N ASP A 93 25.84 11.87 -4.12
CA ASP A 93 25.75 10.93 -3.00
C ASP A 93 24.49 11.22 -2.17
N ASP A 94 24.18 12.49 -1.94
CA ASP A 94 22.95 12.93 -1.27
C ASP A 94 21.70 12.52 -2.07
N LEU A 95 21.69 12.77 -3.38
CA LEU A 95 20.58 12.36 -4.25
C LEU A 95 20.43 10.84 -4.33
N LEU A 96 21.54 10.09 -4.29
CA LEU A 96 21.47 8.64 -4.25
C LEU A 96 20.89 8.14 -2.93
N CYS A 97 21.24 8.76 -1.80
CA CYS A 97 20.65 8.49 -0.49
C CYS A 97 19.14 8.78 -0.47
N GLU A 98 18.70 9.87 -1.09
CA GLU A 98 17.27 10.17 -1.26
C GLU A 98 16.54 9.08 -2.07
N GLU A 99 17.14 8.61 -3.17
CA GLU A 99 16.57 7.54 -3.99
C GLU A 99 16.55 6.17 -3.28
N GLU A 100 17.55 5.89 -2.44
CA GLU A 100 17.53 4.77 -1.51
C GLU A 100 16.34 4.86 -0.56
N GLY A 101 16.15 6.01 0.10
CA GLY A 101 15.02 6.24 1.00
C GLY A 101 13.67 6.09 0.28
N ALA A 102 13.57 6.59 -0.96
CA ALA A 102 12.37 6.45 -1.78
C ALA A 102 12.11 4.99 -2.16
N LEU A 103 13.14 4.21 -2.51
CA LEU A 103 13.01 2.78 -2.78
C LEU A 103 12.56 2.01 -1.54
N TYR A 104 13.18 2.26 -0.40
CA TYR A 104 12.80 1.65 0.87
C TYR A 104 11.34 1.95 1.23
N ALA A 105 10.92 3.21 1.09
CA ALA A 105 9.54 3.61 1.36
C ALA A 105 8.53 2.95 0.42
N ARG A 106 8.85 2.79 -0.88
CA ARG A 106 8.00 2.05 -1.83
C ARG A 106 7.86 0.59 -1.43
N TRP A 107 8.98 -0.07 -1.13
CA TRP A 107 9.01 -1.46 -0.69
C TRP A 107 8.16 -1.66 0.59
N GLN A 108 8.30 -0.78 1.58
CA GLN A 108 7.46 -0.84 2.80
C GLN A 108 5.96 -0.67 2.49
N ARG A 109 5.59 0.22 1.56
CA ARG A 109 4.19 0.40 1.17
C ARG A 109 3.64 -0.84 0.48
N GLU A 110 4.40 -1.47 -0.40
CA GLU A 110 4.03 -2.72 -1.07
C GLU A 110 3.81 -3.83 -0.05
N MET A 111 4.74 -3.99 0.91
CA MET A 111 4.61 -5.04 1.93
C MET A 111 3.43 -4.79 2.88
N ASN A 112 3.18 -3.54 3.27
CA ASN A 112 1.99 -3.19 4.03
C ASN A 112 0.70 -3.43 3.24
N ALA A 113 0.70 -3.20 1.92
CA ALA A 113 -0.45 -3.49 1.07
C ALA A 113 -0.70 -5.00 0.96
N ASP A 114 0.34 -5.82 0.88
CA ASP A 114 0.24 -7.28 0.87
C ASP A 114 -0.33 -7.81 2.19
N LEU A 115 0.15 -7.31 3.34
CA LEU A 115 -0.38 -7.64 4.67
C LEU A 115 -1.86 -7.26 4.80
N ALA A 116 -2.23 -6.04 4.38
CA ALA A 116 -3.63 -5.60 4.39
C ALA A 116 -4.50 -6.49 3.49
N GLY A 117 -4.03 -6.79 2.28
CA GLY A 117 -4.74 -7.68 1.35
C GLY A 117 -4.91 -9.10 1.89
N LEU A 118 -3.94 -9.61 2.65
CA LEU A 118 -4.03 -10.91 3.32
C LEU A 118 -5.12 -10.92 4.39
N ALA A 119 -5.13 -9.90 5.26
CA ALA A 119 -6.14 -9.73 6.30
C ALA A 119 -7.55 -9.63 5.70
N ASP A 120 -7.73 -8.84 4.64
CA ASP A 120 -9.01 -8.68 3.95
C ASP A 120 -9.51 -10.00 3.34
N ARG A 121 -8.62 -10.76 2.67
CA ARG A 121 -8.96 -12.09 2.12
C ARG A 121 -9.37 -13.07 3.21
N ALA A 122 -8.66 -13.09 4.34
CA ALA A 122 -8.99 -13.96 5.47
C ALA A 122 -10.37 -13.59 6.06
N ALA A 123 -10.60 -12.30 6.30
CA ALA A 123 -11.88 -11.79 6.81
C ALA A 123 -13.05 -12.13 5.86
N ALA A 124 -12.86 -11.94 4.56
CA ALA A 124 -13.88 -12.27 3.55
C ALA A 124 -14.22 -13.77 3.53
N ARG A 125 -13.21 -14.65 3.64
CA ARG A 125 -13.42 -16.10 3.71
C ARG A 125 -14.18 -16.52 4.97
N ILE A 126 -13.84 -15.94 6.12
CA ILE A 126 -14.55 -16.19 7.38
C ILE A 126 -16.01 -15.71 7.27
N ALA A 127 -16.23 -14.49 6.77
CA ALA A 127 -17.58 -13.96 6.60
C ALA A 127 -18.44 -14.81 5.65
N ALA A 128 -17.86 -15.30 4.54
CA ALA A 128 -18.55 -16.19 3.62
C ALA A 128 -18.89 -17.54 4.27
N LEU A 129 -17.99 -18.10 5.09
CA LEU A 129 -18.23 -19.30 5.86
C LEU A 129 -19.38 -19.10 6.85
N GLU A 130 -19.33 -18.04 7.66
CA GLU A 130 -20.35 -17.71 8.66
C GLU A 130 -21.72 -17.46 8.02
N ALA A 131 -21.76 -16.79 6.86
CA ALA A 131 -23.00 -16.57 6.12
C ALA A 131 -23.64 -17.87 5.61
N ARG A 132 -22.84 -18.81 5.11
CA ARG A 132 -23.33 -20.13 4.67
C ARG A 132 -23.89 -20.94 5.83
N THR A 133 -23.18 -21.00 6.95
CA THR A 133 -23.65 -21.71 8.15
C THR A 133 -24.91 -21.06 8.72
N ALA A 134 -24.98 -19.73 8.79
CA ALA A 134 -26.18 -19.03 9.23
C ALA A 134 -27.39 -19.30 8.33
N ALA A 135 -27.19 -19.44 7.01
CA ALA A 135 -28.26 -19.83 6.10
C ALA A 135 -28.73 -21.28 6.33
N ALA A 136 -27.80 -22.22 6.55
CA ALA A 136 -28.11 -23.60 6.87
C ALA A 136 -28.87 -23.73 8.21
N THR A 137 -28.42 -23.03 9.25
CA THR A 137 -29.10 -23.04 10.57
C THR A 137 -30.53 -22.48 10.47
N ARG A 138 -30.74 -21.37 9.74
CA ARG A 138 -32.10 -20.85 9.51
C ARG A 138 -32.99 -21.85 8.76
N GLU A 139 -32.44 -22.63 7.85
CA GLU A 139 -33.19 -23.68 7.16
C GLU A 139 -33.58 -24.81 8.11
N ALA A 140 -32.63 -25.30 8.92
CA ALA A 140 -32.89 -26.29 9.96
C ALA A 140 -33.99 -25.82 10.94
N GLU A 141 -33.92 -24.57 11.41
CA GLU A 141 -34.93 -23.96 12.27
C GLU A 141 -36.32 -23.93 11.62
N ARG A 142 -36.40 -23.60 10.32
CA ARG A 142 -37.67 -23.61 9.58
C ARG A 142 -38.26 -25.02 9.49
N GLN A 143 -37.43 -26.02 9.23
CA GLN A 143 -37.84 -27.41 9.16
C GLN A 143 -38.32 -27.93 10.53
N ILE A 144 -37.56 -27.66 11.59
CA ILE A 144 -37.95 -28.00 12.97
C ILE A 144 -39.28 -27.33 13.36
N ALA A 145 -39.46 -26.06 13.01
CA ALA A 145 -40.70 -25.35 13.27
C ALA A 145 -41.90 -25.99 12.54
N GLU A 146 -41.72 -26.41 11.30
CA GLU A 146 -42.75 -27.12 10.52
C GLU A 146 -43.09 -28.49 11.10
N LEU A 147 -42.08 -29.30 11.46
CA LEU A 147 -42.29 -30.60 12.11
C LEU A 147 -43.00 -30.45 13.45
N ASN A 148 -42.67 -29.40 14.22
CA ASN A 148 -43.36 -29.08 15.46
C ASN A 148 -44.82 -28.68 15.23
N ARG A 149 -45.15 -27.96 14.16
CA ARG A 149 -46.54 -27.66 13.79
C ARG A 149 -47.31 -28.94 13.50
N ARG A 150 -46.77 -29.85 12.68
CA ARG A 150 -47.39 -31.14 12.34
C ARG A 150 -47.61 -32.03 13.56
N ARG A 151 -46.64 -32.05 14.48
CA ARG A 151 -46.73 -32.80 15.75
C ARG A 151 -47.91 -32.35 16.62
N ARG A 152 -48.29 -31.08 16.56
CA ARG A 152 -49.38 -30.49 17.36
C ARG A 152 -50.77 -30.70 16.75
N LEU A 153 -50.88 -31.26 15.54
CA LEU A 153 -52.19 -31.51 14.93
C LEU A 153 -52.97 -32.58 15.73
N PRO A 154 -54.30 -32.43 15.86
CA PRO A 154 -55.13 -33.34 16.66
C PRO A 154 -55.08 -34.80 16.17
N ASP A 155 -55.01 -34.99 14.86
CA ASP A 155 -55.09 -36.30 14.21
C ASP A 155 -53.74 -37.04 14.17
N THR A 156 -52.66 -36.41 14.64
CA THR A 156 -51.33 -37.03 14.66
C THR A 156 -51.25 -38.05 15.79
N GLY A 157 -51.32 -39.34 15.44
CA GLY A 157 -51.21 -40.46 16.38
C GLY A 157 -49.86 -40.53 17.11
N PRO A 158 -49.78 -41.27 18.23
CA PRO A 158 -48.60 -41.32 19.10
C PRO A 158 -47.33 -41.80 18.40
N GLU A 159 -47.45 -42.80 17.52
CA GLU A 159 -46.34 -43.32 16.72
C GLU A 159 -45.79 -42.27 15.75
N ALA A 160 -46.67 -41.56 15.03
CA ALA A 160 -46.27 -40.47 14.15
C ALA A 160 -45.60 -39.32 14.91
N ARG A 161 -46.04 -39.02 16.15
CA ARG A 161 -45.38 -38.03 17.01
C ARG A 161 -43.96 -38.46 17.40
N ALA A 162 -43.76 -39.74 17.72
CA ALA A 162 -42.44 -40.29 18.02
C ALA A 162 -41.51 -40.21 16.81
N ALA A 163 -41.99 -40.56 15.61
CA ALA A 163 -41.24 -40.44 14.37
C ALA A 163 -40.83 -38.98 14.07
N LEU A 164 -41.75 -38.01 14.23
CA LEU A 164 -41.44 -36.58 14.05
C LEU A 164 -40.39 -36.07 15.05
N LEU A 165 -40.43 -36.55 16.30
CA LEU A 165 -39.42 -36.20 17.31
C LEU A 165 -38.05 -36.76 16.95
N ALA A 166 -37.97 -37.98 16.42
CA ALA A 166 -36.72 -38.56 15.94
C ALA A 166 -36.11 -37.71 14.81
N VAL A 167 -36.94 -37.30 13.83
CA VAL A 167 -36.47 -36.44 12.72
C VAL A 167 -36.01 -35.07 13.22
N ILE A 168 -36.71 -34.46 14.19
CA ILE A 168 -36.27 -33.19 14.80
C ILE A 168 -34.89 -33.38 15.46
N ALA A 169 -34.70 -34.44 16.23
CA ALA A 169 -33.43 -34.72 16.90
C ALA A 169 -32.28 -34.96 15.91
N ASP A 170 -32.56 -35.59 14.77
CA ASP A 170 -31.58 -35.75 13.69
C ASP A 170 -31.19 -34.41 13.07
N ILE A 171 -32.15 -33.53 12.77
CA ILE A 171 -31.88 -32.19 12.22
C ILE A 171 -31.09 -31.33 13.24
N GLU A 172 -31.44 -31.39 14.52
CA GLU A 172 -30.72 -30.67 15.58
C GLU A 172 -29.27 -31.15 15.67
N ARG A 173 -29.04 -32.46 15.65
CA ARG A 173 -27.70 -33.06 15.65
C ARG A 173 -26.89 -32.65 14.43
N GLU A 174 -27.47 -32.72 13.22
CA GLU A 174 -26.79 -32.29 11.99
C GLU A 174 -26.43 -30.80 12.02
N ASN A 175 -27.30 -29.95 12.55
CA ASN A 175 -27.03 -28.52 12.70
C ASN A 175 -25.92 -28.27 13.72
N ASP A 176 -25.90 -28.98 14.85
CA ASP A 176 -24.83 -28.89 15.85
C ASP A 176 -23.47 -29.32 15.28
N GLU A 177 -23.44 -30.42 14.51
CA GLU A 177 -22.26 -30.88 13.79
C GLU A 177 -21.77 -29.83 12.77
N ALA A 178 -22.69 -29.21 12.01
CA ALA A 178 -22.36 -28.15 11.06
C ALA A 178 -21.78 -26.89 11.74
N VAL A 179 -22.32 -26.51 12.91
CA VAL A 179 -21.82 -25.37 13.70
C VAL A 179 -20.43 -25.69 14.28
N ALA A 180 -20.22 -26.91 14.77
CA ALA A 180 -18.91 -27.35 15.27
C ALA A 180 -17.86 -27.36 14.15
N ALA A 181 -18.21 -27.90 12.97
CA ALA A 181 -17.35 -27.90 11.79
C ALA A 181 -16.99 -26.48 11.33
N MET A 182 -17.97 -25.56 11.32
CA MET A 182 -17.72 -24.14 11.01
C MET A 182 -16.73 -23.50 11.99
N SER A 183 -16.88 -23.77 13.29
CA SER A 183 -15.97 -23.22 14.31
C SER A 183 -14.53 -23.72 14.12
N ALA A 184 -14.36 -25.01 13.83
CA ALA A 184 -13.06 -25.61 13.53
C ALA A 184 -12.44 -25.02 12.26
N GLU A 185 -13.23 -24.86 11.20
CA GLU A 185 -12.78 -24.26 9.94
C GLU A 185 -12.38 -22.79 10.11
N ARG A 186 -13.16 -22.01 10.86
CA ARG A 186 -12.82 -20.63 11.20
C ARG A 186 -11.50 -20.54 11.95
N ALA A 187 -11.27 -21.43 12.93
CA ALA A 187 -10.01 -21.49 13.65
C ALA A 187 -8.83 -21.85 12.74
N ARG A 188 -9.04 -22.76 11.78
CA ARG A 188 -8.04 -23.07 10.75
C ARG A 188 -7.72 -21.84 9.89
N LEU A 189 -8.72 -21.18 9.34
CA LEU A 189 -8.54 -19.99 8.50
C LEU A 189 -7.77 -18.87 9.22
N ARG A 190 -7.99 -18.70 10.53
CA ARG A 190 -7.24 -17.74 11.35
C ARG A 190 -5.77 -18.14 11.50
N ARG A 191 -5.49 -19.41 11.86
CA ARG A 191 -4.12 -19.91 11.94
C ARG A 191 -3.38 -19.81 10.61
N ASP A 192 -4.05 -20.11 9.50
CA ASP A 192 -3.44 -20.00 8.18
C ASP A 192 -3.11 -18.53 7.84
N ALA A 193 -3.99 -17.59 8.23
CA ALA A 193 -3.74 -16.16 8.06
C ALA A 193 -2.60 -15.66 8.96
N GLU A 194 -2.58 -16.05 10.23
CA GLU A 194 -1.51 -15.75 11.19
C GLU A 194 -0.16 -16.31 10.73
N ALA A 195 -0.12 -17.55 10.24
CA ALA A 195 1.10 -18.15 9.71
C ALA A 195 1.60 -17.42 8.46
N ALA A 196 0.69 -17.01 7.57
CA ALA A 196 1.07 -16.28 6.38
C ALA A 196 1.49 -14.83 6.67
N GLU A 197 0.90 -14.19 7.68
CA GLU A 197 1.37 -12.91 8.23
C GLU A 197 2.78 -13.06 8.82
N GLU A 198 3.04 -14.08 9.63
CA GLU A 198 4.35 -14.36 10.21
C GLU A 198 5.43 -14.58 9.12
N MET A 199 5.11 -15.30 8.04
CA MET A 199 6.03 -15.44 6.90
C MET A 199 6.36 -14.10 6.23
N LEU A 200 5.41 -13.16 6.18
CA LEU A 200 5.64 -11.81 5.65
C LEU A 200 6.48 -10.97 6.62
N TRP A 201 6.30 -11.14 7.93
CA TRP A 201 7.16 -10.50 8.94
C TRP A 201 8.59 -11.02 8.91
N GLN A 202 8.79 -12.32 8.70
CA GLN A 202 10.12 -12.92 8.54
C GLN A 202 10.83 -12.44 7.27
N ARG A 203 10.08 -11.98 6.25
CA ARG A 203 10.67 -11.23 5.12
C ARG A 203 11.11 -9.81 5.49
N GLY A 204 10.69 -9.30 6.65
CA GLY A 204 10.97 -7.94 7.12
C GLY A 204 12.38 -7.73 7.68
N ASP A 205 13.09 -8.80 8.05
CA ASP A 205 14.54 -8.76 8.30
C ASP A 205 15.26 -8.61 6.96
N ILE A 206 15.33 -7.35 6.51
CA ILE A 206 15.95 -6.99 5.24
C ILE A 206 17.33 -6.37 5.45
N LEU A 207 18.29 -6.87 4.68
CA LEU A 207 19.55 -6.20 4.42
C LEU A 207 19.38 -5.36 3.15
N PHE A 208 19.66 -4.07 3.28
CA PHE A 208 19.60 -3.13 2.17
C PHE A 208 21.03 -2.67 1.86
N GLU A 209 21.50 -2.94 0.64
CA GLU A 209 22.84 -2.59 0.19
C GLU A 209 22.78 -1.76 -1.08
N ILE A 210 23.53 -0.67 -1.11
CA ILE A 210 23.73 0.17 -2.29
C ILE A 210 25.16 0.01 -2.78
N GLU A 211 25.32 -0.47 -4.01
CA GLU A 211 26.60 -0.62 -4.69
C GLU A 211 26.68 0.35 -5.87
N PRO A 212 27.48 1.43 -5.81
CA PRO A 212 27.71 2.31 -6.96
C PRO A 212 28.28 1.51 -8.14
N LEU A 213 27.67 1.64 -9.31
CA LEU A 213 28.07 0.93 -10.53
C LEU A 213 28.96 1.79 -11.41
N TRP A 214 28.57 3.04 -11.63
CA TRP A 214 29.30 3.98 -12.47
C TRP A 214 28.86 5.42 -12.16
N CYS A 215 29.78 6.35 -12.42
CA CYS A 215 29.55 7.79 -12.35
C CYS A 215 30.12 8.43 -13.62
N VAL A 216 29.31 9.23 -14.31
CA VAL A 216 29.67 9.83 -15.59
C VAL A 216 29.29 11.31 -15.64
N GLN A 217 30.17 12.13 -16.18
CA GLN A 217 29.82 13.45 -16.67
C GLN A 217 29.25 13.30 -18.07
N TRP A 218 28.07 13.84 -18.32
CA TRP A 218 27.41 13.80 -19.62
C TRP A 218 27.33 15.19 -20.22
N CYS A 219 27.43 15.26 -21.54
CA CYS A 219 27.10 16.43 -22.32
C CYS A 219 26.12 16.05 -23.43
N ALA A 220 25.03 16.79 -23.61
CA ALA A 220 24.12 16.55 -24.71
C ALA A 220 24.74 17.07 -26.02
N SER A 221 24.87 16.18 -26.99
CA SER A 221 25.28 16.58 -28.35
C SER A 221 24.34 17.68 -28.86
N SER A 222 24.90 18.84 -29.19
CA SER A 222 24.21 19.76 -30.07
C SER A 222 24.20 19.07 -31.42
N ALA A 223 23.02 18.68 -31.93
CA ALA A 223 22.90 18.11 -33.28
C ALA A 223 23.86 18.86 -34.21
N PRO A 224 24.74 18.15 -34.96
CA PRO A 224 25.64 18.81 -35.88
C PRO A 224 24.76 19.65 -36.78
N THR A 225 24.93 20.97 -36.71
CA THR A 225 24.18 21.90 -37.53
C THR A 225 24.55 21.56 -38.97
N SER A 226 23.76 20.69 -39.60
CA SER A 226 24.12 20.08 -40.86
C SER A 226 24.25 21.20 -41.89
N GLY A 227 25.49 21.52 -42.27
CA GLY A 227 25.85 22.30 -43.45
C GLY A 227 24.88 23.40 -43.84
N ALA A 228 24.59 24.36 -42.97
CA ALA A 228 23.95 25.60 -43.39
C ALA A 228 25.02 26.49 -44.05
N SER A 229 25.18 26.27 -45.35
CA SER A 229 25.79 27.18 -46.32
C SER A 229 25.68 28.64 -45.87
N THR A 230 26.82 29.23 -45.57
CA THR A 230 26.98 30.66 -45.31
C THR A 230 26.62 31.43 -46.58
N LYS A 231 25.35 31.79 -46.73
CA LYS A 231 24.87 32.95 -47.52
C LYS A 231 23.36 33.11 -47.33
N ARG A 232 22.96 33.89 -46.33
CA ARG A 232 22.24 35.15 -46.54
C ARG A 232 21.93 35.85 -45.21
N ALA A 233 22.37 37.09 -45.18
CA ALA A 233 21.85 38.16 -44.35
C ALA A 233 20.32 38.18 -44.36
N GLY A 234 19.73 38.43 -43.18
CA GLY A 234 18.29 38.66 -43.02
C GLY A 234 17.84 38.20 -41.65
N GLY A 235 18.04 39.04 -40.64
CA GLY A 235 17.73 38.73 -39.26
C GLY A 235 16.24 38.54 -39.00
N VAL A 236 15.93 37.63 -38.07
CA VAL A 236 14.86 37.77 -37.09
C VAL A 236 15.39 37.10 -35.82
N GLY A 237 15.78 37.90 -34.84
CA GLY A 237 16.18 37.39 -33.54
C GLY A 237 14.97 36.82 -32.81
N PHE A 238 14.88 35.49 -32.73
CA PHE A 238 14.06 34.84 -31.73
C PHE A 238 14.88 34.75 -30.45
N GLY A 239 14.75 35.79 -29.62
CA GLY A 239 15.18 35.71 -28.23
C GLY A 239 14.37 34.62 -27.55
N TYR A 240 15.03 33.53 -27.13
CA TYR A 240 14.46 32.60 -26.18
C TYR A 240 14.39 33.33 -24.83
N ALA A 241 13.30 34.07 -24.63
CA ALA A 241 12.89 34.48 -23.31
C ALA A 241 12.69 33.19 -22.50
N GLN A 242 13.49 33.01 -21.44
CA GLN A 242 13.18 32.03 -20.40
C GLN A 242 11.71 32.23 -19.99
N PRO A 243 10.85 31.22 -20.09
CA PRO A 243 9.51 31.34 -19.54
C PRO A 243 9.65 31.40 -18.01
N PRO A 244 8.94 32.31 -17.32
CA PRO A 244 8.88 32.30 -15.87
C PRO A 244 8.19 31.00 -15.41
N THR A 245 8.97 30.12 -14.78
CA THR A 245 8.64 29.23 -13.65
C THR A 245 7.19 28.81 -13.42
N ARG A 246 6.46 28.33 -14.44
CA ARG A 246 5.20 27.58 -14.22
C ARG A 246 5.44 26.22 -13.52
N ALA A 247 6.67 25.69 -13.61
CA ALA A 247 7.08 24.46 -12.95
C ALA A 247 7.31 24.62 -11.43
N ALA A 248 7.77 25.81 -10.97
CA ALA A 248 7.98 26.07 -9.55
C ALA A 248 6.65 26.14 -8.77
N TRP A 249 5.59 26.65 -9.38
CA TRP A 249 4.25 26.66 -8.78
C TRP A 249 3.66 25.26 -8.63
N ARG A 250 3.90 24.35 -9.59
CA ARG A 250 3.46 22.94 -9.48
C ARG A 250 4.21 22.17 -8.41
N TYR A 251 5.48 22.50 -8.15
CA TYR A 251 6.27 21.87 -7.09
C TYR A 251 5.80 22.33 -5.69
N ALA A 252 5.45 23.61 -5.54
CA ALA A 252 4.84 24.13 -4.30
C ALA A 252 3.42 23.57 -4.06
N GLU A 253 2.62 23.39 -5.11
CA GLU A 253 1.29 22.78 -5.04
C GLU A 253 1.35 21.27 -4.73
N PHE A 254 2.40 20.59 -5.22
CA PHE A 254 2.70 19.18 -4.91
C PHE A 254 3.17 18.99 -3.46
N LEU A 255 4.07 19.84 -2.95
CA LEU A 255 4.52 19.78 -1.54
C LEU A 255 3.40 20.14 -0.56
N GLN A 256 2.53 21.12 -0.89
CA GLN A 256 1.31 21.38 -0.13
C GLN A 256 0.33 20.19 -0.17
N SER A 257 0.37 19.38 -1.23
CA SER A 257 -0.44 18.16 -1.31
C SER A 257 0.08 17.04 -0.40
N GLU A 258 1.41 16.89 -0.23
CA GLU A 258 1.97 15.86 0.65
C GLU A 258 1.75 16.16 2.14
N GLU A 259 1.91 17.42 2.57
CA GLU A 259 1.64 17.82 3.95
C GLU A 259 0.15 17.65 4.30
N VAL A 260 -0.74 18.01 3.37
CA VAL A 260 -2.19 17.80 3.53
C VAL A 260 -2.54 16.31 3.53
N VAL A 261 -1.84 15.48 2.74
CA VAL A 261 -2.03 14.02 2.75
C VAL A 261 -1.52 13.40 4.06
N ALA A 262 -0.39 13.86 4.58
CA ALA A 262 0.17 13.41 5.86
C ALA A 262 -0.74 13.77 7.04
N ASP A 263 -1.28 14.99 7.08
CA ASP A 263 -2.25 15.41 8.10
C ASP A 263 -3.56 14.60 8.01
N ARG A 264 -4.08 14.37 6.79
CA ARG A 264 -5.27 13.51 6.59
C ARG A 264 -5.04 12.07 7.06
N LYS A 265 -3.87 11.50 6.76
CA LYS A 265 -3.48 10.16 7.21
C LYS A 265 -3.38 10.12 8.74
N THR A 266 -2.72 11.10 9.36
CA THR A 266 -2.60 11.21 10.82
C THR A 266 -3.98 11.28 11.50
N ARG A 267 -4.91 12.08 10.96
CA ARG A 267 -6.29 12.16 11.47
C ARG A 267 -7.05 10.84 11.32
N TYR A 268 -6.84 10.13 10.22
CA TYR A 268 -7.43 8.80 9.99
C TYR A 268 -6.89 7.77 10.97
N ASP A 269 -5.58 7.76 11.22
CA ASP A 269 -4.93 6.85 12.16
C ASP A 269 -5.39 7.11 13.60
N GLN A 270 -5.48 8.38 14.00
CA GLN A 270 -6.04 8.77 15.30
C GLN A 270 -7.50 8.34 15.44
N ALA A 271 -8.34 8.59 14.44
CA ALA A 271 -9.74 8.16 14.47
C ALA A 271 -9.88 6.63 14.52
N SER A 272 -8.96 5.90 13.89
CA SER A 272 -8.91 4.44 13.96
C SER A 272 -8.48 3.94 15.34
N ALA A 273 -7.51 4.58 15.99
CA ALA A 273 -7.09 4.27 17.35
C ALA A 273 -8.23 4.54 18.36
N ASP A 274 -8.90 5.69 18.26
CA ASP A 274 -10.04 6.06 19.09
C ASP A 274 -11.19 5.05 18.97
N LEU A 275 -11.46 4.58 17.75
CA LEU A 275 -12.48 3.56 17.50
C LEU A 275 -12.13 2.22 18.18
N ARG A 276 -10.88 1.75 18.04
CA ARG A 276 -10.42 0.51 18.69
C ARG A 276 -10.54 0.61 20.21
N ALA A 277 -10.12 1.73 20.80
CA ALA A 277 -10.25 1.98 22.24
C ALA A 277 -11.71 1.96 22.70
N ALA A 278 -12.61 2.54 21.91
CA ALA A 278 -14.04 2.54 22.21
C ALA A 278 -14.67 1.13 22.13
N GLU A 279 -14.24 0.29 21.18
CA GLU A 279 -14.69 -1.10 21.04
C GLU A 279 -14.22 -1.97 22.21
N VAL A 280 -12.97 -1.82 22.66
CA VAL A 280 -12.44 -2.51 23.86
C VAL A 280 -13.22 -2.10 25.12
N ALA A 281 -13.50 -0.81 25.29
CA ALA A 281 -14.30 -0.33 26.42
C ALA A 281 -15.73 -0.89 26.40
N LEU A 282 -16.34 -1.04 25.22
CA LEU A 282 -17.65 -1.66 25.07
C LEU A 282 -17.64 -3.13 25.48
N GLU A 283 -16.64 -3.90 25.05
CA GLU A 283 -16.47 -5.30 25.41
C GLU A 283 -16.29 -5.49 26.93
N PHE A 284 -15.49 -4.62 27.56
CA PHE A 284 -15.31 -4.59 29.00
C PHE A 284 -16.62 -4.34 29.75
N LEU A 285 -17.42 -3.35 29.31
CA LEU A 285 -18.73 -3.06 29.91
C LEU A 285 -19.71 -4.24 29.77
N GLN A 286 -19.73 -4.90 28.61
CA GLN A 286 -20.56 -6.09 28.39
C GLN A 286 -20.15 -7.24 29.31
N THR A 287 -18.85 -7.45 29.50
CA THR A 287 -18.32 -8.46 30.42
C THR A 287 -18.72 -8.16 31.87
N ARG A 288 -18.63 -6.90 32.30
CA ARG A 288 -19.09 -6.48 33.64
C ARG A 288 -20.59 -6.66 33.83
N LEU A 289 -21.41 -6.34 32.83
CA LEU A 289 -22.86 -6.55 32.91
C LEU A 289 -23.19 -8.04 33.10
N LYS A 290 -22.55 -8.94 32.32
CA LYS A 290 -22.72 -10.39 32.49
C LYS A 290 -22.34 -10.85 33.90
N ALA A 291 -21.21 -10.37 34.42
CA ALA A 291 -20.78 -10.68 35.78
C ALA A 291 -21.76 -10.18 36.86
N ALA A 292 -22.32 -8.97 36.69
CA ALA A 292 -23.31 -8.40 37.60
C ALA A 292 -24.63 -9.17 37.59
N GLN A 293 -25.09 -9.61 36.41
CA GLN A 293 -26.28 -10.45 36.25
C GLN A 293 -26.11 -11.80 36.98
N ASN A 294 -24.94 -12.41 36.87
CA ASN A 294 -24.65 -13.68 37.54
C ASN A 294 -24.58 -13.57 39.07
N LYS A 295 -24.20 -12.42 39.61
CA LYS A 295 -24.05 -12.20 41.07
C LYS A 295 -25.34 -11.75 41.78
N ARG A 296 -26.50 -11.70 41.09
CA ARG A 296 -27.77 -11.16 41.64
C ARG A 296 -27.60 -9.77 42.31
N VAL A 297 -26.76 -8.92 41.72
CA VAL A 297 -26.58 -7.54 42.20
C VAL A 297 -27.89 -6.77 42.01
N GLY A 298 -28.22 -5.86 42.95
CA GLY A 298 -29.49 -5.13 42.96
C GLY A 298 -29.83 -4.43 41.63
N ALA A 299 -31.13 -4.38 41.30
CA ALA A 299 -31.65 -3.95 40.00
C ALA A 299 -31.11 -2.58 39.50
N GLY A 300 -30.87 -1.63 40.41
CA GLY A 300 -30.31 -0.32 40.05
C GLY A 300 -28.89 -0.38 39.46
N SER A 301 -28.07 -1.36 39.84
CA SER A 301 -26.71 -1.53 39.30
C SER A 301 -26.71 -2.09 37.87
N VAL A 302 -27.69 -2.94 37.56
CA VAL A 302 -27.86 -3.52 36.21
C VAL A 302 -28.34 -2.46 35.22
N GLU A 303 -29.27 -1.61 35.63
CA GLU A 303 -29.83 -0.55 34.78
C GLU A 303 -28.78 0.51 34.42
N GLY A 304 -27.95 0.92 35.41
CA GLY A 304 -26.82 1.82 35.15
C GLY A 304 -25.80 1.25 34.17
N ALA A 305 -25.48 -0.05 34.28
CA ALA A 305 -24.56 -0.71 33.34
C ALA A 305 -25.15 -0.82 31.92
N ARG A 306 -26.47 -1.02 31.78
CA ARG A 306 -27.15 -1.03 30.48
C ARG A 306 -27.13 0.32 29.79
N ASN A 307 -27.34 1.41 30.53
CA ASN A 307 -27.25 2.77 29.99
C ASN A 307 -25.81 3.09 29.53
N ALA A 308 -24.80 2.76 30.35
CA ALA A 308 -23.39 2.94 29.95
C ALA A 308 -23.03 2.15 28.67
N ILE A 309 -23.57 0.94 28.49
CA ILE A 309 -23.38 0.15 27.25
C ILE A 309 -24.07 0.83 26.06
N ARG A 310 -25.26 1.41 26.26
CA ARG A 310 -25.98 2.13 25.19
C ARG A 310 -25.18 3.35 24.73
N ASP A 311 -24.75 4.20 25.66
CA ASP A 311 -23.96 5.40 25.36
C ASP A 311 -22.65 5.03 24.64
N GLN A 312 -22.00 3.95 25.08
CA GLN A 312 -20.77 3.48 24.45
C GLN A 312 -21.01 2.91 23.03
N ARG A 313 -22.15 2.26 22.78
CA ARG A 313 -22.52 1.83 21.42
C ARG A 313 -22.77 3.01 20.49
N ASP A 314 -23.42 4.05 20.98
CA ASP A 314 -23.66 5.27 20.20
C ASP A 314 -22.34 5.97 19.86
N ARG A 315 -21.41 6.05 20.82
CA ARG A 315 -20.04 6.54 20.58
C ARG A 315 -19.29 5.72 19.52
N VAL A 316 -19.37 4.39 19.57
CA VAL A 316 -18.75 3.52 18.54
C VAL A 316 -19.36 3.79 17.16
N ARG A 317 -20.68 3.99 17.07
CA ARG A 317 -21.37 4.31 15.81
C ARG A 317 -20.93 5.67 15.25
N GLU A 318 -20.79 6.67 16.09
CA GLU A 318 -20.29 8.00 15.71
C GLU A 318 -18.84 7.90 15.18
N LEU A 319 -17.96 7.21 15.90
CA LEU A 319 -16.56 7.02 15.49
C LEU A 319 -16.44 6.24 14.18
N LYS A 320 -17.27 5.22 13.96
CA LYS A 320 -17.34 4.51 12.67
C LYS A 320 -17.73 5.44 11.52
N THR A 321 -18.70 6.32 11.75
CA THR A 321 -19.15 7.31 10.76
C THR A 321 -18.05 8.32 10.45
N ARG A 322 -17.38 8.85 11.49
CA ARG A 322 -16.26 9.80 11.36
C ARG A 322 -15.07 9.18 10.62
N ARG A 323 -14.66 7.95 10.97
CA ARG A 323 -13.60 7.22 10.27
C ARG A 323 -13.97 6.97 8.81
N GLY A 324 -15.21 6.59 8.52
CA GLY A 324 -15.69 6.38 7.16
C GLY A 324 -15.69 7.66 6.31
N ALA A 325 -15.95 8.82 6.90
CA ALA A 325 -15.80 10.11 6.22
C ALA A 325 -14.32 10.40 5.90
N LEU A 326 -13.44 10.26 6.89
CA LEU A 326 -11.99 10.48 6.70
C LEU A 326 -11.39 9.54 5.65
N TYR A 327 -11.84 8.28 5.59
CA TYR A 327 -11.40 7.32 4.57
C TYR A 327 -11.75 7.76 3.15
N ARG A 328 -12.93 8.36 2.94
CA ARG A 328 -13.34 8.89 1.62
C ARG A 328 -12.54 10.12 1.21
N ASP A 329 -11.99 10.85 2.17
CA ASP A 329 -11.18 12.06 1.93
C ASP A 329 -9.69 11.74 1.70
N LEU A 330 -9.27 10.48 1.92
CA LEU A 330 -7.94 10.03 1.54
C LEU A 330 -7.85 9.95 0.01
N PRO A 331 -6.72 10.36 -0.61
CA PRO A 331 -6.53 10.19 -2.04
C PRO A 331 -6.71 8.72 -2.40
N SER A 332 -7.61 8.40 -3.34
CA SER A 332 -7.65 7.04 -3.87
C SER A 332 -6.36 6.82 -4.64
N ASN A 333 -5.57 5.81 -4.25
CA ASN A 333 -4.41 5.34 -5.02
C ASN A 333 -4.89 4.74 -6.36
N ARG A 334 -5.36 5.58 -7.28
CA ARG A 334 -5.69 5.23 -8.66
C ARG A 334 -4.69 5.85 -9.61
#